data_AF-A0AAF0MRJ0-F1
#
_entry.id   AF-A0AAF0MRJ0-F1
#
_cell.length_a   1.000
_cell.length_b   1.000
_cell.length_c   1.000
_cell.angle_alpha   90.00
_cell.angle_beta   90.00
_cell.angle_gamma   90.00
#
_symmetry.space_group_name_H-M   'P 1'
#
loop_
_entity.id
_entity.type
_entity.pdbx_description
1 polymer ?
#
loop_
_entity_poly.entity_id
_entity_poly.type
_entity_poly.pdbx_seq_one_letter_code
_entity_poly.pdbx_strand_id
1 'polypeptide(L)'
;MRGRELVSVCTSAAEALLSFTGANGTNLSVAEVESYHTSGKEHIILVLARPIEDTDGLRIRIEDLCVTAEAEILFYDRDSRTLAAKVPAWVFNVASEEGHRFSIETDLSFLVRNLKEYYERFGESVSLPRSAPCIAGDAVPWPDGPAPTPEQREAVRAVLSSPMSYVWGAPGTGKTQEVLAASVSAYLAKGRRVAVIAPTNNAVEQVLRGLISAIGRSRELSGLDPAKAIIRLGTATEPFASEYPGICEGKGIRAIADKRRKDADLLRKVLAERRRDSVRGEVAELMSMQKRGERGKPFSDRIASLSRRLEGDREASALLARAEKGDGNALGELQRVMYGRDRPAGSIP
;
A
#
# COMPACT_ATOMS: atom_id res chain seq x y z
N MET A 1 13.32 -37.79 5.53
CA MET A 1 11.92 -37.70 5.99
C MET A 1 11.00 -38.08 4.85
N ARG A 2 10.10 -39.05 5.06
CA ARG A 2 9.07 -39.44 4.07
C ARG A 2 7.87 -38.50 4.22
N GLY A 3 7.11 -38.26 3.15
CA GLY A 3 5.95 -37.34 3.17
C GLY A 3 4.97 -37.60 4.33
N ARG A 4 4.73 -38.87 4.68
CA ARG A 4 3.89 -39.27 5.83
C ARG A 4 4.38 -38.78 7.19
N GLU A 5 5.69 -38.76 7.41
CA GLU A 5 6.27 -38.24 8.66
C GLU A 5 6.04 -36.74 8.77
N LEU A 6 6.17 -36.01 7.64
CA LEU A 6 5.90 -34.57 7.59
C LEU A 6 4.43 -34.27 7.88
N VAL A 7 3.50 -35.02 7.27
CA VAL A 7 2.06 -34.89 7.53
C VAL A 7 1.81 -35.03 9.03
N SER A 8 2.25 -36.14 9.63
CA SER A 8 1.99 -36.41 11.05
C SER A 8 2.57 -35.34 11.97
N VAL A 9 3.82 -34.92 11.76
CA VAL A 9 4.45 -33.91 12.61
C VAL A 9 3.75 -32.55 12.48
N CYS A 10 3.46 -32.11 11.26
CA CYS A 10 2.85 -30.81 11.02
C CYS A 10 1.39 -30.75 11.47
N THR A 11 0.59 -31.81 11.25
CA THR A 11 -0.82 -31.82 11.68
C THR A 11 -0.94 -31.90 13.20
N SER A 12 -0.17 -32.76 13.86
CA SER A 12 -0.20 -32.86 15.32
C SER A 12 0.29 -31.58 16.00
N ALA A 13 1.31 -30.91 15.45
CA ALA A 13 1.75 -29.61 15.96
C ALA A 13 0.68 -28.53 15.78
N ALA A 14 0.00 -28.50 14.63
CA ALA A 14 -1.09 -27.57 14.38
C ALA A 14 -2.29 -27.79 15.33
N GLU A 15 -2.66 -29.05 15.59
CA GLU A 15 -3.71 -29.40 16.57
C GLU A 15 -3.35 -28.98 17.98
N ALA A 16 -2.12 -29.25 18.42
CA ALA A 16 -1.63 -28.84 19.72
C ALA A 16 -1.68 -27.31 19.87
N LEU A 17 -1.25 -26.57 18.84
CA LEU A 17 -1.29 -25.12 18.84
C LEU A 17 -2.72 -24.59 18.89
N LEU A 18 -3.64 -25.12 18.06
CA LEU A 18 -5.06 -24.72 18.06
C LEU A 18 -5.75 -24.98 19.41
N SER A 19 -5.47 -26.13 20.03
CA SER A 19 -5.99 -26.46 21.35
C SER A 19 -5.46 -25.50 22.41
N PHE A 20 -4.17 -25.19 22.40
CA PHE A 20 -3.55 -24.27 23.34
C PHE A 20 -4.08 -22.85 23.18
N THR A 21 -4.21 -22.36 21.95
CA THR A 21 -4.64 -20.99 21.68
C THR A 21 -6.14 -20.80 21.88
N GLY A 22 -6.95 -21.82 21.56
CA GLY A 22 -8.38 -21.83 21.83
C GLY A 22 -8.69 -21.79 23.33
N ALA A 23 -7.92 -22.51 24.14
CA ALA A 23 -8.07 -22.51 25.60
C ALA A 23 -7.66 -21.18 26.26
N ASN A 24 -6.66 -20.48 25.70
CA ASN A 24 -6.06 -19.29 26.31
C ASN A 24 -6.49 -17.95 25.67
N GLY A 25 -7.25 -17.98 24.56
CA GLY A 25 -7.69 -16.77 23.85
C GLY A 25 -6.57 -15.93 23.22
N THR A 26 -5.33 -16.44 23.14
CA THR A 26 -4.12 -15.68 22.80
C THR A 26 -4.00 -15.27 21.34
N ASN A 27 -4.77 -15.88 20.43
CA ASN A 27 -4.72 -15.59 18.99
C ASN A 27 -5.71 -14.52 18.55
N LEU A 28 -6.48 -13.99 19.50
CA LEU A 28 -7.57 -13.06 19.23
C LEU A 28 -7.13 -11.66 19.62
N SER A 29 -6.87 -10.82 18.61
CA SER A 29 -6.56 -9.41 18.82
C SER A 29 -7.81 -8.59 18.58
N VAL A 30 -8.20 -7.75 19.55
CA VAL A 30 -9.37 -6.86 19.45
C VAL A 30 -8.94 -5.41 19.35
N ALA A 31 -9.35 -4.67 18.33
CA ALA A 31 -9.16 -3.23 18.23
C ALA A 31 -10.52 -2.54 18.28
N GLU A 32 -10.77 -1.78 19.34
CA GLU A 32 -11.98 -0.96 19.46
C GLU A 32 -12.05 0.10 18.34
N VAL A 33 -13.26 0.47 17.93
CA VAL A 33 -13.50 1.55 16.97
C VAL A 33 -13.77 2.84 17.73
N GLU A 34 -12.94 3.87 17.50
CA GLU A 34 -13.11 5.22 18.08
C GLU A 34 -14.27 5.96 17.42
N SER A 35 -14.38 5.86 16.10
CA SER A 35 -15.45 6.48 15.33
C SER A 35 -15.70 5.72 14.03
N TYR A 36 -16.90 5.86 13.48
CA TYR A 36 -17.27 5.27 12.21
C TYR A 36 -18.16 6.21 11.39
N HIS A 37 -18.15 6.02 10.08
CA HIS A 37 -19.00 6.73 9.14
C HIS A 37 -19.45 5.78 8.03
N THR A 38 -20.72 5.85 7.67
CA THR A 38 -21.28 5.09 6.54
C THR A 38 -21.20 5.92 5.25
N SER A 39 -20.77 5.30 4.16
CA SER A 39 -20.68 5.95 2.84
C SER A 39 -21.45 5.17 1.78
N GLY A 40 -22.28 5.88 1.00
CA GLY A 40 -23.12 5.25 -0.02
C GLY A 40 -24.21 4.36 0.60
N LYS A 41 -24.25 3.08 0.23
CA LYS A 41 -25.28 2.10 0.68
C LYS A 41 -24.73 0.80 1.26
N GLU A 42 -23.42 0.61 1.22
CA GLU A 42 -22.78 -0.67 1.57
C GLU A 42 -21.36 -0.49 2.13
N HIS A 43 -20.90 0.75 2.33
CA HIS A 43 -19.54 1.01 2.80
C HIS A 43 -19.56 1.57 4.20
N ILE A 44 -18.63 1.08 5.02
CA ILE A 44 -18.33 1.62 6.34
C ILE A 44 -16.85 1.98 6.41
N ILE A 45 -16.58 3.12 7.04
CA ILE A 45 -15.24 3.60 7.35
C ILE A 45 -15.12 3.60 8.87
N LEU A 46 -14.13 2.88 9.38
CA LEU A 46 -13.86 2.71 10.81
C LEU A 46 -12.52 3.35 11.15
N VAL A 47 -12.48 4.15 12.21
CA VAL A 47 -11.25 4.66 12.81
C VAL A 47 -10.96 3.84 14.07
N LEU A 48 -9.85 3.11 14.07
CA LEU A 48 -9.50 2.18 15.13
C LEU A 48 -8.74 2.87 16.27
N ALA A 49 -9.00 2.44 17.51
CA ALA A 49 -8.32 2.94 18.72
C ALA A 49 -6.83 2.61 18.72
N ARG A 50 -6.43 1.52 18.07
CA ARG A 50 -5.04 1.12 17.91
C ARG A 50 -4.78 0.58 16.51
N PRO A 51 -3.55 0.69 16.00
CA PRO A 51 -3.18 0.02 14.77
C PRO A 51 -3.36 -1.49 14.91
N ILE A 52 -3.82 -2.13 13.84
CA ILE A 52 -3.86 -3.60 13.72
C ILE A 52 -2.65 -4.06 12.91
N GLU A 53 -2.20 -5.29 13.19
CA GLU A 53 -1.00 -5.85 12.54
C GLU A 53 -1.32 -6.45 11.17
N ASP A 54 -2.52 -7.00 11.01
CA ASP A 54 -2.95 -7.68 9.79
C ASP A 54 -4.45 -7.43 9.52
N THR A 55 -4.80 -7.37 8.24
CA THR A 55 -6.17 -7.30 7.75
C THR A 55 -6.74 -8.67 7.38
N ASP A 56 -5.90 -9.71 7.32
CA ASP A 56 -6.32 -11.06 7.00
C ASP A 56 -7.09 -11.70 8.16
N GLY A 57 -8.22 -12.34 7.85
CA GLY A 57 -9.08 -12.97 8.87
C GLY A 57 -9.77 -11.98 9.82
N LEU A 58 -9.86 -10.71 9.42
CA LEU A 58 -10.51 -9.63 10.17
C LEU A 58 -12.03 -9.85 10.23
N ARG A 59 -12.58 -9.74 11.43
CA ARG A 59 -14.02 -9.83 11.71
C ARG A 59 -14.50 -8.53 12.33
N ILE A 60 -15.61 -8.00 11.82
CA ILE A 60 -16.25 -6.82 12.39
C ILE A 60 -17.20 -7.31 13.48
N ARG A 61 -17.05 -6.81 14.69
CA ARG A 61 -18.00 -7.07 15.79
C ARG A 61 -18.83 -5.82 16.03
N ILE A 62 -20.12 -6.03 16.24
CA ILE A 62 -21.07 -5.00 16.69
C ILE A 62 -21.59 -5.48 18.04
N GLU A 63 -21.15 -4.84 19.12
CA GLU A 63 -21.47 -5.27 20.49
C GLU A 63 -21.15 -6.77 20.68
N ASP A 64 -22.16 -7.63 20.85
CA ASP A 64 -21.98 -9.08 21.02
C ASP A 64 -22.04 -9.88 19.70
N LEU A 65 -22.37 -9.22 18.58
CA LEU A 65 -22.60 -9.85 17.29
C LEU A 65 -21.34 -9.83 16.42
N CYS A 66 -20.84 -10.99 16.03
CA CYS A 66 -19.69 -11.12 15.14
C CYS A 66 -20.13 -11.25 13.67
N VAL A 67 -19.82 -10.25 12.86
CA VAL A 67 -19.98 -10.30 11.40
C VAL A 67 -18.80 -11.07 10.84
N THR A 68 -19.05 -12.32 10.43
CA THR A 68 -18.02 -13.19 9.83
C THR A 68 -18.31 -13.43 8.36
N ALA A 69 -17.26 -13.48 7.53
CA ALA A 69 -17.27 -13.84 6.11
C ALA A 69 -18.03 -12.93 5.11
N GLU A 70 -18.85 -11.98 5.55
CA GLU A 70 -19.65 -11.13 4.65
C GLU A 70 -19.10 -9.71 4.42
N ALA A 71 -18.03 -9.34 5.12
CA ALA A 71 -17.38 -8.04 4.96
C ALA A 71 -16.13 -8.15 4.07
N GLU A 72 -16.03 -7.30 3.05
CA GLU A 72 -14.87 -7.20 2.17
C GLU A 72 -14.02 -5.98 2.58
N ILE A 73 -12.79 -6.21 3.02
CA ILE A 73 -11.86 -5.14 3.36
C ILE A 73 -11.32 -4.50 2.08
N LEU A 74 -11.61 -3.22 1.86
CA LEU A 74 -11.20 -2.49 0.67
C LEU A 74 -9.80 -1.90 0.84
N PHE A 75 -9.53 -1.30 2.00
CA PHE A 75 -8.20 -0.84 2.38
C PHE A 75 -8.07 -0.64 3.89
N TYR A 76 -6.83 -0.63 4.35
CA TYR A 76 -6.44 -0.21 5.69
C TYR A 76 -5.26 0.75 5.60
N ASP A 77 -5.38 1.90 6.25
CA ASP A 77 -4.29 2.83 6.47
C ASP A 77 -3.87 2.79 7.95
N ARG A 78 -2.64 2.36 8.19
CA ARG A 78 -2.10 2.15 9.53
C ARG A 78 -1.87 3.47 10.28
N ASP A 79 -1.46 4.52 9.57
CA ASP A 79 -1.07 5.79 10.19
C ASP A 79 -2.30 6.56 10.66
N SER A 80 -3.34 6.63 9.82
CA SER A 80 -4.63 7.19 10.23
C SER A 80 -5.49 6.23 11.05
N ARG A 81 -5.09 4.95 11.16
CA ARG A 81 -5.87 3.85 11.76
C ARG A 81 -7.24 3.67 11.10
N THR A 82 -7.33 3.97 9.81
CA THR A 82 -8.60 3.97 9.06
C THR A 82 -8.75 2.68 8.28
N LEU A 83 -9.82 1.94 8.53
CA LEU A 83 -10.23 0.74 7.80
C LEU A 83 -11.50 1.04 7.00
N ALA A 84 -11.49 0.77 5.70
CA ALA A 84 -12.72 0.80 4.90
C ALA A 84 -13.12 -0.62 4.49
N ALA A 85 -14.39 -0.93 4.69
CA ALA A 85 -14.95 -2.22 4.33
C ALA A 85 -16.28 -2.03 3.60
N LYS A 86 -16.52 -2.92 2.65
CA LYS A 86 -17.86 -3.17 2.13
C LYS A 86 -18.54 -4.18 3.06
N VAL A 87 -19.75 -3.88 3.50
CA VAL A 87 -20.49 -4.65 4.50
C VAL A 87 -21.91 -4.99 4.02
N PRO A 88 -22.52 -6.04 4.59
CA PRO A 88 -23.92 -6.37 4.32
C PRO A 88 -24.87 -5.21 4.61
N ALA A 89 -26.01 -5.18 3.92
CA ALA A 89 -27.02 -4.14 4.11
C ALA A 89 -27.50 -4.01 5.57
N TRP A 90 -27.59 -5.12 6.30
CA TRP A 90 -28.01 -5.10 7.70
C TRP A 90 -26.96 -4.43 8.60
N VAL A 91 -25.67 -4.69 8.38
CA VAL A 91 -24.56 -4.02 9.09
C VAL A 91 -24.56 -2.53 8.76
N PHE A 92 -24.77 -2.17 7.49
CA PHE A 92 -24.85 -0.78 7.06
C PHE A 92 -26.02 -0.05 7.73
N ASN A 93 -27.18 -0.68 7.84
CA ASN A 93 -28.34 -0.11 8.50
C ASN A 93 -28.08 0.11 10.00
N VAL A 94 -27.52 -0.89 10.69
CA VAL A 94 -27.12 -0.76 12.10
C VAL A 94 -26.09 0.36 12.28
N ALA A 95 -25.09 0.46 11.40
CA ALA A 95 -24.11 1.55 11.46
C ALA A 95 -24.68 2.93 11.08
N SER A 96 -25.85 2.98 10.44
CA SER A 96 -26.55 4.23 10.13
C SER A 96 -27.46 4.69 11.28
N GLU A 97 -27.80 3.76 12.18
CA GLU A 97 -28.44 4.05 13.46
C GLU A 97 -27.33 4.43 14.46
N GLU A 98 -27.33 5.68 14.94
CA GLU A 98 -26.25 6.15 15.82
C GLU A 98 -26.22 5.39 17.16
N GLY A 99 -25.03 5.12 17.70
CA GLY A 99 -24.84 4.68 19.09
C GLY A 99 -24.31 3.25 19.30
N HIS A 100 -24.14 2.48 18.23
CA HIS A 100 -23.58 1.13 18.33
C HIS A 100 -22.06 1.14 18.50
N ARG A 101 -21.54 0.17 19.28
CA ARG A 101 -20.10 -0.03 19.46
C ARG A 101 -19.58 -1.08 18.51
N PHE A 102 -18.55 -0.71 17.75
CA PHE A 102 -17.86 -1.60 16.85
C PHE A 102 -16.48 -1.97 17.40
N SER A 103 -16.06 -3.20 17.17
CA SER A 103 -14.68 -3.62 17.36
C SER A 103 -14.23 -4.52 16.23
N ILE A 104 -12.92 -4.53 15.99
CA ILE A 104 -12.28 -5.35 14.99
C ILE A 104 -11.58 -6.50 15.69
N GLU A 105 -11.90 -7.72 15.30
CA GLU A 105 -11.23 -8.92 15.80
C GLU A 105 -10.41 -9.61 14.71
N THR A 106 -9.15 -9.87 15.00
CA THR A 106 -8.29 -10.72 14.19
C THR A 106 -8.11 -12.05 14.90
N ASP A 107 -8.52 -13.17 14.28
CA ASP A 107 -8.22 -14.53 14.77
C ASP A 107 -7.21 -15.21 13.87
N LEU A 108 -5.93 -15.15 14.24
CA LEU A 108 -4.83 -15.75 13.47
C LEU A 108 -4.83 -17.28 13.48
N SER A 109 -5.73 -17.94 14.23
CA SER A 109 -5.86 -19.41 14.23
C SER A 109 -6.23 -19.96 12.85
N PHE A 110 -6.80 -19.13 11.97
CA PHE A 110 -7.07 -19.54 10.59
C PHE A 110 -5.79 -19.92 9.82
N LEU A 111 -4.65 -19.26 10.09
CA LEU A 111 -3.37 -19.61 9.46
C LEU A 111 -2.93 -21.02 9.85
N VAL A 112 -3.12 -21.38 11.12
CA VAL A 112 -2.79 -22.70 11.63
C VAL A 112 -3.73 -23.76 11.04
N ARG A 113 -5.03 -23.46 10.92
CA ARG A 113 -6.01 -24.32 10.24
C ARG A 113 -5.65 -24.54 8.77
N ASN A 114 -5.34 -23.48 8.04
CA ASN A 114 -4.93 -23.55 6.63
C ASN A 114 -3.66 -24.40 6.45
N LEU A 115 -2.69 -24.25 7.36
CA LEU A 115 -1.47 -25.05 7.33
C LEU A 115 -1.76 -26.54 7.56
N LYS A 116 -2.62 -26.86 8.53
CA LYS A 116 -3.08 -28.22 8.80
C LYS A 116 -3.74 -28.83 7.57
N GLU A 117 -4.73 -28.14 7.00
CA GLU A 117 -5.45 -28.58 5.79
C GLU A 117 -4.50 -28.78 4.60
N TYR A 118 -3.51 -27.90 4.42
CA TYR A 118 -2.50 -28.05 3.38
C TYR A 118 -1.71 -29.36 3.54
N TYR A 119 -1.20 -29.64 4.73
CA TYR A 119 -0.44 -30.88 4.96
C TYR A 119 -1.31 -32.13 4.89
N GLU A 120 -2.57 -32.08 5.34
CA GLU A 120 -3.51 -33.18 5.17
C GLU A 120 -3.75 -33.52 3.70
N ARG A 121 -3.90 -32.51 2.84
CA ARG A 121 -4.13 -32.71 1.40
C ARG A 121 -2.88 -33.03 0.60
N PHE A 122 -1.79 -32.32 0.86
CA PHE A 122 -0.62 -32.29 -0.03
C PHE A 122 0.66 -32.79 0.63
N GLY A 123 0.67 -33.05 1.94
CA GLY A 123 1.90 -33.35 2.68
C GLY A 123 2.59 -34.64 2.23
N GLU A 124 1.87 -35.65 1.74
CA GLU A 124 2.50 -36.84 1.15
C GLU A 124 3.31 -36.54 -0.12
N SER A 125 2.96 -35.46 -0.84
CA SER A 125 3.69 -35.00 -2.03
C SER A 125 4.88 -34.10 -1.69
N VAL A 126 5.01 -33.65 -0.44
CA VAL A 126 6.13 -32.82 0.02
C VAL A 126 7.33 -33.73 0.31
N SER A 127 8.48 -33.39 -0.27
CA SER A 127 9.72 -34.11 -0.03
C SER A 127 10.92 -33.16 -0.04
N LEU A 128 11.97 -33.55 0.69
CA LEU A 128 13.23 -32.84 0.65
C LEU A 128 13.92 -33.06 -0.71
N PRO A 129 14.57 -32.02 -1.26
CA PRO A 129 15.33 -32.14 -2.50
C PRO A 129 16.43 -33.21 -2.36
N ARG A 130 16.57 -34.05 -3.39
CA ARG A 130 17.59 -35.12 -3.44
C ARG A 130 18.70 -34.86 -4.45
N SER A 131 18.43 -34.02 -5.44
CA SER A 131 19.37 -33.70 -6.51
C SER A 131 20.16 -32.46 -6.14
N ALA A 132 21.49 -32.55 -6.25
CA ALA A 132 22.36 -31.41 -6.07
C ALA A 132 22.17 -30.39 -7.20
N PRO A 133 22.38 -29.10 -6.94
CA PRO A 133 22.43 -28.10 -8.00
C PRO A 133 23.59 -28.38 -8.95
N CYS A 134 23.37 -28.18 -10.25
CA CYS A 134 24.44 -28.22 -11.27
C CYS A 134 25.09 -26.84 -11.45
N ILE A 135 25.45 -26.17 -10.36
CA ILE A 135 26.19 -24.91 -10.42
C ILE A 135 27.67 -25.19 -10.11
N ALA A 136 28.48 -25.31 -11.16
CA ALA A 136 29.92 -25.43 -11.02
C ALA A 136 30.49 -24.20 -10.30
N GLY A 137 31.26 -24.43 -9.24
CA GLY A 137 31.69 -23.41 -8.26
C GLY A 137 32.86 -22.52 -8.71
N ASP A 138 33.23 -22.55 -9.99
CA ASP A 138 34.56 -22.09 -10.43
C ASP A 138 34.65 -20.56 -10.57
N ALA A 139 33.51 -19.85 -10.49
CA ALA A 139 33.45 -18.41 -10.32
C ALA A 139 32.16 -18.03 -9.59
N VAL A 140 32.20 -18.04 -8.26
CA VAL A 140 31.12 -17.49 -7.43
C VAL A 140 31.22 -15.96 -7.47
N PRO A 141 30.14 -15.23 -7.84
CA PRO A 141 30.13 -13.78 -7.83
C PRO A 141 30.09 -13.27 -6.39
N TRP A 142 31.25 -13.00 -5.82
CA TRP A 142 31.32 -12.35 -4.51
C TRP A 142 31.01 -10.86 -4.65
N PRO A 143 30.29 -10.25 -3.70
CA PRO A 143 30.11 -8.80 -3.67
C PRO A 143 31.46 -8.09 -3.48
N ASP A 144 31.68 -6.93 -4.11
CA ASP A 144 32.88 -6.13 -3.89
C ASP A 144 33.00 -5.75 -2.40
N GLY A 145 34.14 -6.07 -1.77
CA GLY A 145 34.35 -5.90 -0.33
C GLY A 145 35.55 -6.68 0.20
N PRO A 146 35.62 -6.91 1.52
CA PRO A 146 36.63 -7.77 2.12
C PRO A 146 36.58 -9.18 1.52
N ALA A 147 37.75 -9.82 1.41
CA ALA A 147 37.82 -11.19 0.92
C ALA A 147 37.00 -12.13 1.85
N PRO A 148 36.23 -13.08 1.29
CA PRO A 148 35.40 -13.97 2.09
C PRO A 148 36.26 -14.90 2.95
N THR A 149 35.81 -15.19 4.16
CA THR A 149 36.51 -16.12 5.06
C THR A 149 36.45 -17.55 4.50
N PRO A 150 37.35 -18.46 4.96
CA PRO A 150 37.27 -19.87 4.62
C PRO A 150 35.89 -20.49 4.91
N GLU A 151 35.26 -20.14 6.03
CA GLU A 151 33.95 -20.65 6.45
C GLU A 151 32.84 -20.14 5.55
N GLN A 152 32.90 -18.87 5.12
CA GLN A 152 31.95 -18.32 4.15
C GLN A 152 32.07 -19.02 2.79
N ARG A 153 33.31 -19.28 2.33
CA ARG A 153 33.56 -20.03 1.10
C ARG A 153 33.03 -21.47 1.18
N GLU A 154 33.24 -22.13 2.31
CA GLU A 154 32.69 -23.47 2.56
C GLU A 154 31.16 -23.45 2.54
N ALA A 155 30.54 -22.48 3.22
CA ALA A 155 29.09 -22.36 3.27
C ALA A 155 28.48 -22.15 1.86
N VAL A 156 29.08 -21.29 1.04
CA VAL A 156 28.61 -21.10 -0.35
C VAL A 156 28.83 -22.36 -1.18
N ARG A 157 30.00 -23.02 -1.05
CA ARG A 157 30.24 -24.30 -1.74
C ARG A 157 29.17 -25.33 -1.37
N ALA A 158 28.84 -25.47 -0.10
CA ALA A 158 27.80 -26.38 0.36
C ALA A 158 26.43 -26.04 -0.25
N VAL A 159 26.04 -24.76 -0.28
CA VAL A 159 24.77 -24.30 -0.89
C VAL A 159 24.70 -24.60 -2.40
N LEU A 160 25.82 -24.52 -3.12
CA LEU A 160 25.85 -24.74 -4.58
C LEU A 160 26.04 -26.22 -4.98
N SER A 161 26.47 -27.08 -4.06
CA SER A 161 26.80 -28.49 -4.36
C SER A 161 25.95 -29.52 -3.63
N SER A 162 25.16 -29.11 -2.62
CA SER A 162 24.29 -30.02 -1.86
C SER A 162 22.81 -29.81 -2.22
N PRO A 163 21.99 -30.86 -2.27
CA PRO A 163 20.54 -30.73 -2.49
C PRO A 163 19.85 -29.84 -1.44
N MET A 164 20.36 -29.86 -0.21
CA MET A 164 19.90 -29.08 0.93
C MET A 164 21.09 -28.71 1.79
N SER A 165 21.11 -27.46 2.26
CA SER A 165 22.20 -26.93 3.09
C SER A 165 21.62 -26.14 4.26
N TYR A 166 22.25 -26.29 5.42
CA TYR A 166 21.94 -25.51 6.61
C TYR A 166 23.16 -24.67 7.00
N VAL A 167 23.04 -23.36 6.86
CA VAL A 167 24.11 -22.42 7.19
C VAL A 167 23.80 -21.77 8.54
N TRP A 168 24.72 -21.94 9.49
CA TRP A 168 24.62 -21.34 10.82
C TRP A 168 25.79 -20.40 11.08
N GLY A 169 25.57 -19.39 11.92
CA GLY A 169 26.61 -18.47 12.37
C GLY A 169 26.05 -17.37 13.26
N ALA A 170 26.90 -16.81 14.13
CA ALA A 170 26.54 -15.74 15.06
C ALA A 170 26.01 -14.47 14.34
N PRO A 171 25.27 -13.57 15.01
CA PRO A 171 24.93 -12.27 14.44
C PRO A 171 26.18 -11.53 13.92
N GLY A 172 26.08 -10.89 12.76
CA GLY A 172 27.20 -10.15 12.16
C GLY A 172 28.19 -10.97 11.31
N THR A 173 28.11 -12.30 11.25
CA THR A 173 29.08 -13.13 10.48
C THR A 173 28.90 -13.11 8.95
N GLY A 174 28.08 -12.21 8.41
CA GLY A 174 27.86 -12.09 6.96
C GLY A 174 26.95 -13.15 6.33
N LYS A 175 26.15 -13.89 7.10
CA LYS A 175 25.22 -14.92 6.55
C LYS A 175 24.35 -14.39 5.39
N THR A 176 23.75 -13.21 5.56
CA THR A 176 22.86 -12.61 4.57
C THR A 176 23.64 -11.82 3.51
N GLN A 177 24.56 -10.95 3.95
CA GLN A 177 25.25 -10.00 3.06
C GLN A 177 26.38 -10.63 2.23
N GLU A 178 26.94 -11.76 2.69
CA GLU A 178 28.03 -12.46 2.01
C GLU A 178 27.58 -13.82 1.49
N VAL A 179 27.22 -14.76 2.39
CA VAL A 179 26.95 -16.15 1.99
C VAL A 179 25.71 -16.29 1.13
N LEU A 180 24.56 -15.76 1.59
CA LEU A 180 23.31 -15.81 0.84
C LEU A 180 23.43 -15.01 -0.46
N ALA A 181 24.02 -13.81 -0.40
CA ALA A 181 24.23 -12.98 -1.56
C ALA A 181 25.06 -13.67 -2.65
N ALA A 182 26.24 -14.19 -2.31
CA ALA A 182 27.10 -14.91 -3.25
C ALA A 182 26.40 -16.15 -3.84
N SER A 183 25.64 -16.87 -3.00
CA SER A 183 24.86 -18.03 -3.44
C SER A 183 23.78 -17.63 -4.46
N VAL A 184 22.96 -16.62 -4.14
CA VAL A 184 21.91 -16.10 -5.04
C VAL A 184 22.52 -15.58 -6.32
N SER A 185 23.62 -14.82 -6.23
CA SER A 185 24.34 -14.29 -7.39
C SER A 185 24.82 -15.39 -8.33
N ALA A 186 25.33 -16.51 -7.80
CA ALA A 186 25.76 -17.65 -8.60
C ALA A 186 24.58 -18.28 -9.39
N TYR A 187 23.38 -18.36 -8.79
CA TYR A 187 22.17 -18.79 -9.50
C TYR A 187 21.76 -17.77 -10.58
N LEU A 188 21.75 -16.48 -10.26
CA LEU A 188 21.38 -15.42 -11.20
C LEU A 188 22.34 -15.34 -12.40
N ALA A 189 23.64 -15.46 -12.18
CA ALA A 189 24.66 -15.48 -13.22
C ALA A 189 24.50 -16.66 -14.21
N LYS A 190 23.79 -17.72 -13.80
CA LYS A 190 23.41 -18.86 -14.65
C LYS A 190 21.99 -18.74 -15.22
N GLY A 191 21.35 -17.58 -15.12
CA GLY A 191 19.99 -17.34 -15.58
C GLY A 191 18.93 -18.15 -14.83
N ARG A 192 19.24 -18.61 -13.59
CA ARG A 192 18.29 -19.35 -12.76
C ARG A 192 17.45 -18.38 -11.94
N ARG A 193 16.22 -18.79 -11.63
CA ARG A 193 15.31 -18.06 -10.73
C ARG A 193 15.49 -18.57 -9.31
N VAL A 194 15.49 -17.66 -8.34
CA VAL A 194 15.62 -17.97 -6.92
C VAL A 194 14.38 -17.46 -6.20
N ALA A 195 13.77 -18.32 -5.37
CA ALA A 195 12.74 -17.91 -4.43
C ALA A 195 13.37 -17.68 -3.05
N VAL A 196 13.21 -16.48 -2.51
CA VAL A 196 13.64 -16.14 -1.15
C VAL A 196 12.40 -16.06 -0.27
N ILE A 197 12.38 -16.88 0.79
CA ILE A 197 11.24 -17.01 1.69
C ILE A 197 11.73 -16.73 3.11
N ALA A 198 10.98 -15.93 3.86
CA ALA A 198 11.26 -15.66 5.27
C ALA A 198 9.94 -15.58 6.04
N PRO A 199 9.94 -15.81 7.36
CA PRO A 199 8.71 -15.92 8.15
C PRO A 199 7.98 -14.60 8.36
N THR A 200 8.63 -13.44 8.15
CA THR A 200 8.02 -12.12 8.34
C THR A 200 8.36 -11.18 7.19
N ASN A 201 7.48 -10.19 6.95
CA ASN A 201 7.72 -9.12 5.98
C ASN A 201 9.06 -8.42 6.23
N ASN A 202 9.34 -8.06 7.49
CA ASN A 202 10.61 -7.42 7.85
C ASN A 202 11.80 -8.31 7.52
N ALA A 203 11.73 -9.63 7.77
CA ALA A 203 12.82 -10.54 7.46
C ALA A 203 13.08 -10.63 5.94
N VAL A 204 12.02 -10.73 5.13
CA VAL A 204 12.14 -10.70 3.66
C VAL A 204 12.80 -9.40 3.21
N GLU A 205 12.35 -8.27 3.74
CA GLU A 205 12.87 -6.94 3.38
C GLU A 205 14.34 -6.74 3.74
N GLN A 206 14.77 -7.23 4.91
CA GLN A 206 16.18 -7.17 5.32
C GLN A 206 17.05 -8.01 4.40
N VAL A 207 16.57 -9.19 4.00
CA VAL A 207 17.26 -10.02 3.01
C VAL A 207 17.33 -9.31 1.66
N LEU A 208 16.22 -8.75 1.17
CA LEU A 208 16.17 -8.05 -0.11
C LEU A 208 17.09 -6.84 -0.15
N ARG A 209 17.14 -6.02 0.91
CA ARG A 209 18.11 -4.91 1.01
C ARG A 209 19.55 -5.39 0.90
N GLY A 210 19.88 -6.46 1.62
CA GLY A 210 21.20 -7.10 1.54
C GLY A 210 21.54 -7.58 0.13
N LEU A 211 20.58 -8.24 -0.54
CA LEU A 211 20.75 -8.75 -1.90
C LEU A 211 20.88 -7.63 -2.93
N ILE A 212 20.02 -6.60 -2.89
CA ILE A 212 20.08 -5.45 -3.80
C ILE A 212 21.42 -4.74 -3.68
N SER A 213 21.86 -4.49 -2.44
CA SER A 213 23.19 -3.90 -2.17
C SER A 213 24.32 -4.78 -2.70
N ALA A 214 24.25 -6.10 -2.47
CA ALA A 214 25.28 -7.03 -2.93
C ALA A 214 25.33 -7.19 -4.46
N ILE A 215 24.17 -7.21 -5.13
CA ILE A 215 24.05 -7.24 -6.59
C ILE A 215 24.66 -5.96 -7.18
N GLY A 216 24.35 -4.80 -6.61
CA GLY A 216 24.93 -3.52 -7.06
C GLY A 216 26.44 -3.44 -6.87
N ARG A 217 27.01 -4.22 -5.94
CA ARG A 217 28.45 -4.36 -5.71
C ARG A 217 29.11 -5.49 -6.51
N SER A 218 28.36 -6.28 -7.28
CA SER A 218 28.93 -7.41 -8.02
C SER A 218 29.24 -7.00 -9.46
N ARG A 219 30.51 -7.07 -9.88
CA ARG A 219 30.91 -6.75 -11.26
C ARG A 219 30.24 -7.65 -12.28
N GLU A 220 30.11 -8.93 -11.97
CA GLU A 220 29.50 -9.95 -12.84
C GLU A 220 27.99 -9.72 -13.04
N LEU A 221 27.34 -9.04 -12.09
CA LEU A 221 25.91 -8.70 -12.16
C LEU A 221 25.66 -7.21 -12.43
N SER A 222 26.68 -6.43 -12.77
CA SER A 222 26.58 -4.97 -12.94
C SER A 222 25.57 -4.52 -14.02
N GLY A 223 25.24 -5.39 -14.98
CA GLY A 223 24.22 -5.14 -16.00
C GLY A 223 22.79 -5.52 -15.59
N LEU A 224 22.60 -6.12 -14.41
CA LEU A 224 21.31 -6.61 -13.93
C LEU A 224 20.61 -5.50 -13.14
N ASP A 225 19.53 -4.97 -13.72
CA ASP A 225 18.66 -3.98 -13.07
C ASP A 225 17.81 -4.67 -11.99
N PRO A 226 18.02 -4.39 -10.69
CA PRO A 226 17.26 -5.03 -9.62
C PRO A 226 15.75 -4.79 -9.73
N ALA A 227 15.32 -3.66 -10.29
CA ALA A 227 13.91 -3.34 -10.47
C ALA A 227 13.21 -4.23 -11.51
N LYS A 228 13.97 -4.89 -12.39
CA LYS A 228 13.46 -5.82 -13.40
C LYS A 228 13.70 -7.28 -13.04
N ALA A 229 14.72 -7.55 -12.24
CA ALA A 229 15.13 -8.91 -11.90
C ALA A 229 14.48 -9.43 -10.60
N ILE A 230 14.02 -8.53 -9.73
CA ILE A 230 13.47 -8.90 -8.41
C ILE A 230 11.98 -8.56 -8.38
N ILE A 231 11.19 -9.53 -7.95
CA ILE A 231 9.78 -9.34 -7.63
C ILE A 231 9.57 -9.76 -6.18
N ARG A 232 9.00 -8.86 -5.38
CA ARG A 232 8.53 -9.13 -4.03
C ARG A 232 7.01 -9.30 -4.07
N LEU A 233 6.58 -10.50 -3.67
CA LEU A 233 5.17 -10.84 -3.49
C LEU A 233 4.71 -10.51 -2.06
N GLY A 234 3.44 -10.10 -1.93
CA GLY A 234 2.82 -9.76 -0.66
C GLY A 234 2.97 -8.30 -0.22
N THR A 235 2.32 -7.95 0.90
CA THR A 235 2.21 -6.56 1.37
C THR A 235 3.53 -6.03 1.93
N ALA A 236 4.12 -5.08 1.22
CA ALA A 236 5.33 -4.39 1.66
C ALA A 236 5.09 -3.39 2.80
N THR A 237 6.03 -3.32 3.75
CA THR A 237 6.07 -2.22 4.71
C THR A 237 6.23 -0.90 3.96
N GLU A 238 5.66 0.18 4.51
CA GLU A 238 5.69 1.49 3.88
C GLU A 238 7.12 2.03 3.63
N PRO A 239 8.07 1.88 4.59
CA PRO A 239 9.45 2.28 4.34
C PRO A 239 10.08 1.53 3.16
N PHE A 240 9.88 0.22 3.07
CA PHE A 240 10.43 -0.57 1.97
C PHE A 240 9.77 -0.25 0.63
N ALA A 241 8.45 -0.08 0.61
CA ALA A 241 7.71 0.26 -0.59
C ALA A 241 8.10 1.65 -1.13
N SER A 242 8.39 2.59 -0.23
CA SER A 242 8.90 3.92 -0.59
C SER A 242 10.31 3.88 -1.16
N GLU A 243 11.17 3.04 -0.59
CA GLU A 243 12.57 2.87 -1.00
C GLU A 243 12.69 2.09 -2.33
N TYR A 244 11.89 1.04 -2.51
CA TYR A 244 11.91 0.16 -3.68
C TYR A 244 10.51 -0.10 -4.27
N PRO A 245 9.85 0.92 -4.84
CA PRO A 245 8.48 0.77 -5.36
C PRO A 245 8.41 -0.16 -6.57
N GLY A 246 9.48 -0.24 -7.38
CA GLY A 246 9.51 -1.01 -8.62
C GLY A 246 9.49 -2.53 -8.44
N ILE A 247 9.90 -3.03 -7.27
CA ILE A 247 9.95 -4.48 -6.99
C ILE A 247 8.73 -4.98 -6.19
N CYS A 248 7.90 -4.09 -5.64
CA CYS A 248 6.77 -4.45 -4.78
C CYS A 248 5.51 -4.71 -5.61
N GLU A 249 4.88 -5.88 -5.39
CA GLU A 249 3.60 -6.25 -6.00
C GLU A 249 2.50 -5.21 -5.73
N GLY A 250 1.85 -4.72 -6.79
CA GLY A 250 0.69 -3.82 -6.73
C GLY A 250 0.92 -2.40 -6.20
N LYS A 251 1.96 -2.16 -5.37
CA LYS A 251 2.29 -0.83 -4.82
C LYS A 251 3.06 0.04 -5.81
N GLY A 252 3.85 -0.54 -6.73
CA GLY A 252 4.46 0.24 -7.82
C GLY A 252 3.40 0.95 -8.66
N ILE A 253 2.30 0.27 -8.98
CA ILE A 253 1.17 0.84 -9.73
C ILE A 253 0.42 1.90 -8.90
N ARG A 254 0.16 1.63 -7.60
CA ARG A 254 -0.50 2.60 -6.71
C ARG A 254 0.35 3.86 -6.48
N ALA A 255 1.65 3.72 -6.22
CA ALA A 255 2.55 4.85 -6.07
C ALA A 255 2.65 5.70 -7.35
N ILE A 256 2.68 5.06 -8.52
CA ILE A 256 2.59 5.75 -9.81
C ILE A 256 1.23 6.45 -9.94
N ALA A 257 0.13 5.79 -9.60
CA ALA A 257 -1.22 6.35 -9.66
C ALA A 257 -1.39 7.56 -8.72
N ASP A 258 -0.89 7.49 -7.48
CA ASP A 258 -0.94 8.56 -6.50
C ASP A 258 -0.10 9.76 -6.91
N LYS A 259 1.11 9.51 -7.45
CA LYS A 259 1.93 10.57 -8.03
C LYS A 259 1.19 11.26 -9.18
N ARG A 260 0.61 10.48 -10.10
CA ARG A 260 -0.17 11.02 -11.23
C ARG A 260 -1.43 11.76 -10.78
N ARG A 261 -2.08 11.32 -9.71
CA ARG A 261 -3.24 11.99 -9.12
C ARG A 261 -2.85 13.34 -8.52
N LYS A 262 -1.75 13.40 -7.76
CA LYS A 262 -1.18 14.65 -7.24
C LYS A 262 -0.80 15.62 -8.36
N ASP A 263 -0.16 15.11 -9.42
CA ASP A 263 0.19 15.91 -10.61
C ASP A 263 -1.08 16.46 -11.31
N ALA A 264 -2.11 15.63 -11.47
CA ALA A 264 -3.37 16.03 -12.08
C ALA A 264 -4.12 17.09 -11.25
N ASP A 265 -4.09 16.98 -9.93
CA ASP A 265 -4.69 17.97 -9.04
C ASP A 265 -3.94 19.31 -9.06
N LEU A 266 -2.60 19.29 -9.16
CA LEU A 266 -1.81 20.49 -9.38
C LEU A 266 -2.16 21.15 -10.72
N LEU A 267 -2.22 20.38 -11.81
CA LEU A 267 -2.59 20.88 -13.13
C LEU A 267 -3.99 21.50 -13.16
N ARG A 268 -4.97 20.87 -12.49
CA ARG A 268 -6.32 21.44 -12.33
C ARG A 268 -6.30 22.78 -11.62
N LYS A 269 -5.53 22.92 -10.54
CA LYS A 269 -5.35 24.19 -9.83
C LYS A 269 -4.74 25.27 -10.74
N VAL A 270 -3.69 24.94 -11.49
CA VAL A 270 -3.04 25.87 -12.43
C VAL A 270 -4.00 26.30 -13.55
N LEU A 271 -4.78 25.38 -14.13
CA LEU A 271 -5.79 25.69 -15.15
C LEU A 271 -6.91 26.57 -14.60
N ALA A 272 -7.34 26.35 -13.35
CA ALA A 272 -8.33 27.20 -12.70
C ALA A 272 -7.80 28.64 -12.51
N GLU A 273 -6.54 28.82 -12.11
CA GLU A 273 -5.92 30.15 -12.03
C GLU A 273 -5.88 30.84 -13.40
N ARG A 274 -5.43 30.14 -14.45
CA ARG A 274 -5.43 30.70 -15.81
C ARG A 274 -6.82 31.11 -16.30
N ARG A 275 -7.85 30.31 -16.00
CA ARG A 275 -9.24 30.67 -16.34
C ARG A 275 -9.64 31.97 -15.63
N ARG A 276 -9.36 32.09 -14.33
CA ARG A 276 -9.66 33.29 -13.53
C ARG A 276 -8.93 34.53 -14.03
N ASP A 277 -7.66 34.39 -14.41
CA ASP A 277 -6.89 35.51 -14.97
C ASP A 277 -7.41 35.91 -16.36
N SER A 278 -7.82 34.94 -17.20
CA SER A 278 -8.37 35.21 -18.53
C SER A 278 -9.67 36.04 -18.53
N VAL A 279 -10.40 36.06 -17.42
CA VAL A 279 -11.67 36.80 -17.27
C VAL A 279 -11.53 38.07 -16.43
N ARG A 280 -10.32 38.40 -15.95
CA ARG A 280 -10.09 39.56 -15.06
C ARG A 280 -10.58 40.87 -15.65
N GLY A 281 -10.34 41.09 -16.95
CA GLY A 281 -10.81 42.27 -17.66
C GLY A 281 -12.35 42.38 -17.66
N GLU A 282 -13.04 41.27 -17.90
CA GLU A 282 -14.51 41.22 -17.92
C GLU A 282 -15.13 41.45 -16.53
N VAL A 283 -14.52 40.91 -15.48
CA VAL A 283 -14.94 41.17 -14.09
C VAL A 283 -14.80 42.65 -13.75
N ALA A 284 -13.66 43.27 -14.10
CA ALA A 284 -13.43 44.69 -13.90
C ALA A 284 -14.44 45.55 -14.68
N GLU A 285 -14.77 45.13 -15.90
CA GLU A 285 -15.74 45.82 -16.73
C GLU A 285 -17.17 45.72 -16.17
N LEU A 286 -17.61 44.53 -15.74
CA LEU A 286 -18.90 44.35 -15.06
C LEU A 286 -19.01 45.19 -13.79
N MET A 287 -17.94 45.28 -12.99
CA MET A 287 -17.88 46.16 -11.83
C MET A 287 -18.06 47.63 -12.21
N SER A 288 -17.49 48.06 -13.35
CA SER A 288 -17.66 49.43 -13.86
C SER A 288 -19.09 49.70 -14.35
N MET A 289 -19.73 48.73 -15.00
CA MET A 289 -21.13 48.80 -15.45
C MET A 289 -22.06 48.90 -14.24
N GLN A 290 -21.82 48.08 -13.20
CA GLN A 290 -22.61 48.11 -11.97
C GLN A 290 -22.52 49.47 -11.26
N LYS A 291 -21.31 50.06 -11.18
CA LYS A 291 -21.12 51.41 -10.60
C LYS A 291 -21.84 52.51 -11.39
N ARG A 292 -21.98 52.35 -12.70
CA ARG A 292 -22.74 53.25 -13.59
C ARG A 292 -24.25 52.99 -13.57
N GLY A 293 -24.72 51.96 -12.85
CA GLY A 293 -26.13 51.58 -12.80
C GLY A 293 -26.63 50.83 -14.04
N GLU A 294 -25.74 50.35 -14.89
CA GLU A 294 -26.08 49.66 -16.14
C GLU A 294 -26.47 48.19 -15.85
N ARG A 295 -27.77 47.94 -15.64
CA ARG A 295 -28.33 46.59 -15.35
C ARG A 295 -29.19 45.99 -16.48
N GLY A 296 -29.07 46.54 -17.69
CA GLY A 296 -29.83 46.08 -18.85
C GLY A 296 -29.33 44.76 -19.46
N LYS A 297 -29.88 44.39 -20.62
CA LYS A 297 -29.51 43.19 -21.39
C LYS A 297 -28.00 42.97 -21.56
N PRO A 298 -27.17 44.01 -21.86
CA PRO A 298 -25.72 43.84 -21.99
C PRO A 298 -25.02 43.38 -20.71
N PHE A 299 -25.57 43.70 -19.54
CA PHE A 299 -25.03 43.28 -18.24
C PHE A 299 -25.32 41.79 -18.00
N SER A 300 -26.56 41.34 -18.25
CA SER A 300 -26.96 39.94 -18.13
C SER A 300 -26.21 39.05 -19.14
N ASP A 301 -26.05 39.49 -20.39
CA ASP A 301 -25.30 38.73 -21.42
C ASP A 301 -23.83 38.51 -21.00
N ARG A 302 -23.22 39.49 -20.34
CA ARG A 302 -21.84 39.39 -19.81
C ARG A 302 -21.74 38.47 -18.60
N ILE A 303 -22.70 38.53 -17.68
CA ILE A 303 -22.77 37.56 -16.58
C ILE A 303 -22.90 36.13 -17.14
N ALA A 304 -23.78 35.91 -18.11
CA ALA A 304 -23.94 34.60 -18.74
C ALA A 304 -22.67 34.11 -19.47
N SER A 305 -21.93 35.02 -20.12
CA SER A 305 -20.62 34.72 -20.72
C SER A 305 -19.58 34.29 -19.68
N LEU A 306 -19.45 35.06 -18.60
CA LEU A 306 -18.55 34.78 -17.48
C LEU A 306 -18.89 33.46 -16.78
N SER A 307 -20.17 33.20 -16.53
CA SER A 307 -20.64 31.95 -15.92
C SER A 307 -20.25 30.73 -16.75
N ARG A 308 -20.33 30.80 -18.08
CA ARG A 308 -19.86 29.71 -18.97
C ARG A 308 -18.36 29.49 -18.90
N ARG A 309 -17.56 30.57 -18.84
CA ARG A 309 -16.10 30.46 -18.80
C ARG A 309 -15.56 30.00 -17.44
N LEU A 310 -16.32 30.26 -16.39
CA LEU A 310 -16.02 29.86 -15.01
C LEU A 310 -16.77 28.60 -14.59
N GLU A 311 -17.34 27.86 -15.54
CA GLU A 311 -18.02 26.61 -15.30
C GLU A 311 -17.10 25.62 -14.56
N GLY A 312 -17.58 25.13 -13.42
CA GLY A 312 -16.83 24.28 -12.48
C GLY A 312 -16.28 25.00 -11.25
N ASP A 313 -16.22 26.34 -11.23
CA ASP A 313 -15.92 27.13 -10.03
C ASP A 313 -17.23 27.45 -9.29
N ARG A 314 -17.57 26.60 -8.31
CA ARG A 314 -18.85 26.68 -7.58
C ARG A 314 -19.06 28.02 -6.89
N GLU A 315 -18.00 28.56 -6.30
CA GLU A 315 -18.05 29.82 -5.54
C GLU A 315 -18.24 31.01 -6.50
N ALA A 316 -17.48 31.05 -7.59
CA ALA A 316 -17.66 32.07 -8.62
C ALA A 316 -19.06 32.02 -9.27
N SER A 317 -19.56 30.81 -9.54
CA SER A 317 -20.89 30.61 -10.14
C SER A 317 -22.01 31.11 -9.21
N ALA A 318 -21.90 30.87 -7.90
CA ALA A 318 -22.87 31.36 -6.92
C ALA A 318 -22.86 32.89 -6.82
N LEU A 319 -21.69 33.52 -6.88
CA LEU A 319 -21.54 34.97 -6.84
C LEU A 319 -22.06 35.64 -8.12
N LEU A 320 -21.84 35.05 -9.29
CA LEU A 320 -22.40 35.54 -10.55
C LEU A 320 -23.93 35.45 -10.57
N ALA A 321 -24.50 34.36 -10.05
CA ALA A 321 -25.96 34.22 -9.92
C ALA A 321 -26.57 35.24 -8.93
N ARG A 322 -25.85 35.57 -7.85
CA ARG A 322 -26.25 36.65 -6.92
C ARG A 322 -26.20 38.01 -7.60
N ALA A 323 -25.14 38.29 -8.35
CA ALA A 323 -25.00 39.53 -9.12
C ALA A 323 -26.13 39.70 -10.15
N GLU A 324 -26.54 38.62 -10.82
CA GLU A 324 -27.68 38.61 -11.74
C GLU A 324 -29.00 38.94 -11.06
N LYS A 325 -29.20 38.44 -9.83
CA LYS A 325 -30.37 38.75 -8.98
C LYS A 325 -30.33 40.15 -8.39
N GLY A 326 -29.32 40.96 -8.72
CA GLY A 326 -29.23 42.37 -8.34
C GLY A 326 -28.50 42.65 -7.03
N ASP A 327 -27.83 41.67 -6.45
CA ASP A 327 -26.97 41.84 -5.26
C ASP A 327 -25.79 42.77 -5.59
N GLY A 328 -25.77 43.94 -4.96
CA GLY A 328 -24.75 44.97 -5.18
C GLY A 328 -23.35 44.60 -4.67
N ASN A 329 -23.21 43.61 -3.80
CA ASN A 329 -21.93 43.23 -3.22
C ASN A 329 -21.28 42.04 -3.93
N ALA A 330 -22.05 41.27 -4.69
CA ALA A 330 -21.64 39.99 -5.25
C ALA A 330 -20.43 40.07 -6.19
N LEU A 331 -20.33 41.10 -7.05
CA LEU A 331 -19.17 41.26 -7.94
C LEU A 331 -17.90 41.72 -7.19
N GLY A 332 -18.05 42.46 -6.09
CA GLY A 332 -16.93 42.84 -5.22
C GLY A 332 -16.40 41.65 -4.42
N GLU A 333 -17.31 40.79 -3.94
CA GLU A 333 -16.96 39.50 -3.34
C GLU A 333 -16.27 38.58 -4.36
N LEU A 334 -16.78 38.49 -5.59
CA LEU A 334 -16.17 37.72 -6.68
C LEU A 334 -14.73 38.15 -6.95
N GLN A 335 -14.49 39.47 -7.03
CA GLN A 335 -13.14 40.01 -7.22
C GLN A 335 -12.19 39.62 -6.07
N ARG A 336 -12.67 39.69 -4.82
CA ARG A 336 -11.86 39.33 -3.64
C ARG A 336 -11.55 37.83 -3.60
N VAL A 337 -12.54 36.98 -3.87
CA VAL A 337 -12.39 35.51 -3.89
C VAL A 337 -11.42 35.06 -5.00
N MET A 338 -11.48 35.71 -6.17
CA MET A 338 -10.64 35.34 -7.30
C MET A 338 -9.21 35.86 -7.19
N TYR A 339 -9.02 37.10 -6.71
CA TYR A 339 -7.75 37.81 -6.84
C TYR A 339 -7.16 38.30 -5.51
N GLY A 340 -7.90 38.20 -4.40
CA GLY A 340 -7.46 38.61 -3.06
C GLY A 340 -6.93 37.45 -2.20
N ARG A 341 -6.42 36.39 -2.82
CA ARG A 341 -5.90 35.20 -2.15
C ARG A 341 -4.47 34.89 -2.59
N ASP A 342 -3.77 34.08 -1.79
CA ASP A 342 -2.45 33.57 -2.14
C ASP A 342 -2.52 32.61 -3.33
N ARG A 343 -1.59 32.80 -4.28
CA ARG A 343 -1.49 31.93 -5.46
C ARG A 343 -0.69 30.66 -5.14
N PRO A 344 -1.01 29.52 -5.77
CA PRO A 344 -0.21 28.31 -5.62
C PRO A 344 1.25 28.54 -6.05
N ALA A 345 2.21 27.99 -5.31
CA ALA A 345 3.62 28.04 -5.69
C ALA A 345 3.82 27.48 -7.11
N GLY A 346 4.41 28.28 -8.02
CA GLY A 346 4.62 27.90 -9.42
C GLY A 346 3.54 28.37 -10.41
N SER A 347 2.53 29.12 -9.96
CA SER A 347 1.65 29.85 -10.89
C SER A 347 2.44 30.97 -11.59
N ILE A 348 2.74 30.79 -12.87
CA ILE A 348 3.30 31.87 -13.71
C ILE A 348 2.23 32.98 -13.84
N PRO A 349 2.60 34.27 -13.70
CA PRO A 349 1.67 35.40 -13.79
C PRO A 349 0.80 35.41 -15.05
#